data_AF-A0A3M8CM06-F1
#
_entry.id   AF-A0A3M8CM06-F1
#
_cell.length_a   1.000
_cell.length_b   1.000
_cell.length_c   1.000
_cell.angle_alpha   90.00
_cell.angle_beta   90.00
_cell.angle_gamma   90.00
#
_symmetry.space_group_name_H-M   'P 1'
#
loop_
_entity.id
_entity.type
_entity.pdbx_description
1 polymer ?
#
loop_
_entity_poly.entity_id
_entity_poly.type
_entity_poly.pdbx_seq_one_letter_code
_entity_poly.pdbx_strand_id
1 'polypeptide(L)' 'MPFPNVPTKTLGGQVFWNTLDRRNGWKLQQNMFTQHFRILDPDNVRQAWGQDEGEMWRTFRMFAGSRNE' A
#
# COMPACT_ATOMS: atom_id res chain seq x y z
N MET A 1 -2.77 6.40 -36.49
CA MET A 1 -3.42 7.54 -35.82
C MET A 1 -3.01 7.48 -34.35
N PRO A 2 -2.30 8.47 -33.78
CA PRO A 2 -1.94 8.44 -32.38
C PRO A 2 -3.19 8.81 -31.57
N PHE A 3 -3.59 7.93 -30.64
CA PHE A 3 -4.66 8.25 -29.71
C PHE A 3 -4.20 9.43 -28.84
N PRO A 4 -4.98 10.52 -28.73
CA PRO A 4 -4.64 11.62 -27.85
C PRO A 4 -4.53 11.11 -26.42
N ASN A 5 -3.48 11.52 -25.71
CA ASN A 5 -3.30 11.23 -24.30
C ASN A 5 -4.35 12.03 -23.51
N VAL A 6 -5.56 11.49 -23.43
CA VAL A 6 -6.63 12.05 -22.60
C VAL A 6 -6.16 11.91 -21.16
N PRO A 7 -6.03 13.00 -20.38
CA PRO A 7 -5.79 12.90 -18.94
C PRO A 7 -7.08 12.40 -18.27
N THR A 8 -7.38 11.11 -18.45
CA THR A 8 -8.38 10.44 -17.64
C THR A 8 -7.75 10.35 -16.26
N LYS A 9 -8.41 10.92 -15.23
CA LYS A 9 -8.10 10.51 -13.87
C LYS A 9 -8.24 8.99 -13.86
N THR A 10 -7.15 8.25 -13.67
CA THR A 10 -7.28 6.86 -13.25
C THR A 10 -7.92 6.89 -11.86
N LEU A 11 -9.25 6.96 -11.82
CA LEU A 11 -10.08 7.01 -10.60
C LEU A 11 -10.05 5.68 -9.82
N GLY A 12 -9.14 4.76 -10.14
CA GLY A 12 -9.11 3.43 -9.52
C GLY A 12 -7.79 3.05 -8.86
N GLY A 13 -6.66 3.68 -9.19
CA GLY A 13 -5.37 3.21 -8.69
C GLY A 13 -5.14 3.50 -7.19
N GLN A 14 -5.57 4.67 -6.72
CA GLN A 14 -5.37 5.12 -5.33
C GLN A 14 -6.66 5.07 -4.48
N VAL A 15 -7.84 5.21 -5.09
CA VAL A 15 -9.13 5.24 -4.37
C VAL A 15 -9.51 3.86 -3.82
N PHE A 16 -9.07 2.78 -4.45
CA PHE A 16 -9.37 1.42 -4.00
C PHE A 16 -8.45 0.90 -2.88
N TRP A 17 -7.54 1.70 -2.32
CA TRP A 17 -6.67 1.25 -1.23
C TRP A 17 -7.13 1.83 0.10
N ASN A 18 -7.73 0.96 0.93
CA ASN A 18 -8.07 1.30 2.30
C ASN A 18 -6.80 1.24 3.15
N THR A 19 -6.47 2.30 3.88
CA THR A 19 -5.32 2.29 4.79
C THR A 19 -5.75 1.64 6.10
N LEU A 20 -5.23 0.45 6.39
CA LEU A 20 -5.57 -0.33 7.59
C LEU A 20 -4.84 0.19 8.82
N ASP A 21 -3.55 0.53 8.68
CA ASP A 21 -2.73 1.04 9.78
C ASP A 21 -1.63 1.96 9.25
N ARG A 22 -1.20 2.90 10.10
CA ARG A 22 -0.07 3.79 9.82
C ARG A 22 0.79 3.97 11.07
N ARG A 23 2.09 3.79 10.94
CA ARG A 23 3.06 3.89 12.05
C ARG A 23 4.40 4.39 11.55
N ASN A 24 4.96 5.41 12.18
CA ASN A 24 6.28 5.96 11.83
C ASN A 24 6.43 6.28 10.33
N GLY A 25 5.36 6.77 9.69
CA GLY A 25 5.32 7.05 8.25
C GLY A 25 5.01 5.84 7.35
N TRP A 26 5.20 4.62 7.86
CA TRP A 26 4.78 3.39 7.17
C TRP A 26 3.26 3.27 7.10
N LYS A 27 2.76 2.70 6.01
CA LYS A 27 1.32 2.49 5.77
C LYS A 27 1.07 1.07 5.32
N LEU A 28 0.20 0.36 6.03
CA LEU A 28 -0.39 -0.89 5.54
C LEU A 28 -1.70 -0.54 4.84
N GLN A 29 -1.83 -0.92 3.58
CA GLN A 29 -3.02 -0.65 2.79
C GLN A 29 -3.56 -1.93 2.18
N GLN A 30 -4.88 -2.06 2.08
CA GLN A 30 -5.55 -3.17 1.45
C GLN A 30 -6.38 -2.67 0.26
N ASN A 31 -6.27 -3.37 -0.86
CA ASN A 31 -7.08 -3.12 -2.02
C ASN A 31 -8.50 -3.63 -1.75
N MET A 32 -9.50 -2.75 -1.84
CA MET A 32 -10.91 -3.09 -1.61
C MET A 32 -11.49 -4.04 -2.67
N PHE A 33 -10.87 -4.13 -3.85
CA PHE A 33 -11.34 -4.96 -4.96
C PHE A 33 -10.60 -6.29 -5.02
N THR A 34 -9.27 -6.27 -4.99
CA THR A 34 -8.45 -7.49 -5.11
C THR A 34 -8.11 -8.11 -3.76
N GLN A 35 -8.49 -7.48 -2.65
CA GLN A 35 -8.18 -7.86 -1.26
C GLN A 35 -6.68 -7.98 -0.93
N HIS A 36 -5.80 -7.64 -1.88
CA HIS A 36 -4.36 -7.63 -1.70
C HIS A 36 -3.94 -6.51 -0.76
N PHE A 37 -2.96 -6.81 0.07
CA PHE A 37 -2.30 -5.88 0.95
C PHE A 37 -1.03 -5.35 0.28
N ARG A 38 -0.65 -4.13 0.63
CA ARG A 38 0.65 -3.54 0.33
C ARG A 38 1.16 -2.75 1.52
N ILE A 39 2.47 -2.73 1.69
CA ILE A 39 3.16 -1.93 2.69
C ILE A 39 3.93 -0.85 1.96
N LEU A 40 3.69 0.40 2.36
CA LEU A 40 4.42 1.57 1.91
C LEU A 40 5.30 2.09 3.05
N ASP A 41 6.50 2.54 2.73
CA ASP A 41 7.36 3.28 3.65
C ASP A 41 6.95 4.78 3.71
N PRO A 42 7.63 5.61 4.55
CA PRO A 42 7.34 7.03 4.68
C PRO A 42 7.44 7.84 3.39
N ASP A 43 8.32 7.44 2.47
CA ASP A 43 8.50 8.04 1.14
C ASP A 43 7.46 7.53 0.13
N ASN A 44 6.50 6.72 0.58
CA ASN A 44 5.47 6.05 -0.21
C ASN A 44 6.03 5.04 -1.22
N VAL A 45 7.24 4.52 -1.00
CA VAL A 45 7.76 3.42 -1.82
C VAL A 45 7.21 2.08 -1.29
N ARG A 46 6.83 1.18 -2.21
CA ARG A 46 6.26 -0.12 -1.84
C ARG A 46 7.37 -1.08 -1.45
N GLN A 47 7.40 -1.46 -0.18
CA GLN A 47 8.39 -2.40 0.36
C GLN A 47 7.89 -3.84 0.33
N ALA A 48 6.58 -4.06 0.43
CA ALA A 48 5.99 -5.39 0.37
C ALA A 48 4.56 -5.38 -0.20
N TRP A 49 4.12 -6.54 -0.68
CA TRP A 49 2.80 -6.82 -1.26
C TRP A 49 2.44 -8.27 -0.92
N GLY A 50 1.16 -8.57 -0.72
CA GLY A 50 0.70 -9.93 -0.48
C GLY A 50 -0.82 -10.05 -0.45
N GLN A 51 -1.33 -11.26 -0.46
CA GLN A 51 -2.77 -11.56 -0.27
C GLN A 51 -3.04 -12.06 1.16
N ASP A 52 -2.03 -12.67 1.78
CA ASP A 52 -2.12 -13.16 3.14
C ASP A 52 -2.04 -12.00 4.14
N GLU A 53 -3.16 -11.76 4.83
CA GLU A 53 -3.27 -10.70 5.82
C GLU A 53 -2.27 -10.91 6.98
N GLY A 54 -2.12 -12.15 7.46
CA GLY A 54 -1.30 -12.47 8.62
C GLY A 54 0.19 -12.21 8.37
N GLU A 55 0.69 -12.64 7.21
CA GLU A 55 2.05 -12.38 6.75
C GLU A 55 2.28 -10.88 6.59
N MET A 56 1.34 -10.16 5.97
CA MET A 56 1.46 -8.74 5.71
C MET A 56 1.43 -7.91 7.01
N TRP A 57 0.59 -8.25 7.98
CA TRP A 57 0.63 -7.63 9.31
C TRP A 57 1.90 -7.95 10.08
N ARG A 58 2.46 -9.15 9.92
CA ARG A 58 3.73 -9.53 10.56
C ARG A 58 4.88 -8.69 9.98
N THR A 59 4.95 -8.61 8.66
CA THR A 59 5.94 -7.81 7.93
C THR A 59 5.80 -6.31 8.21
N PHE A 60 4.57 -5.78 8.24
CA PHE A 60 4.31 -4.38 8.60
C PHE A 60 4.78 -4.07 10.02
N ARG A 61 4.51 -4.96 10.98
CA ARG A 61 5.00 -4.80 12.36
C ARG A 61 6.52 -4.88 12.46
N MET A 62 7.18 -5.69 11.63
CA MET A 62 8.65 -5.70 11.57
C MET A 62 9.20 -4.37 11.05
N PHE A 63 8.65 -3.83 9.97
CA PHE A 63 9.09 -2.55 9.40
C PHE A 63 8.77 -1.35 10.31
N ALA A 64 7.53 -1.27 10.80
CA ALA A 64 7.07 -0.13 11.58
C ALA A 64 7.44 -0.20 13.07
N GLY A 65 7.68 -1.41 13.59
CA GLY A 65 7.99 -1.70 14.99
C GLY A 65 9.48 -1.84 15.29
N SER A 66 10.37 -1.69 14.30
CA SER A 66 11.81 -1.59 14.54
C SER A 66 12.14 -0.20 15.13
N ARG A 67 11.75 -0.05 16.39
CA ARG A 67 12.27 0.96 17.30
C ARG A 67 13.65 0.45 17.68
N ASN A 68 14.70 1.06 17.12
CA ASN A 68 16.01 1.03 17.74
C ASN A 68 15.82 1.50 19.19
N GLU A 69 15.98 0.57 20.14
CA GLU A 69 16.46 0.90 21.49
C GLU A 69 17.96 1.13 21.43
#